data_AF-A0AAN9RU46-F1
#
_entry.id   AF-A0AAN9RU46-F1
#
_cell.length_a   1.000
_cell.length_b   1.000
_cell.length_c   1.000
_cell.angle_alpha   90.00
_cell.angle_beta   90.00
_cell.angle_gamma   90.00
#
_symmetry.space_group_name_H-M   'P 1'
#
loop_
_entity.id
_entity.type
_entity.pdbx_description
1 polymer ?
#
loop_
_entity_poly.entity_id
_entity_poly.type
_entity_poly.pdbx_seq_one_letter_code
_entity_poly.pdbx_strand_id
1 'polypeptide(L)'
;MDQKNVHEKIDEIENSYDVDTVKEESAVRSFQKWKEAIISAFKVMDKEVKLQQNLDCSSRGTTAVVIIKQGEGLVIANLGDSRGVLGTIYDEKLVAIQLTTDLKLELPRKTIIN
;
A
#
# COMPACT_ATOMS: atom_id res chain seq x y z
N MET A 1 -54.45 31.34 7.19
CA MET A 1 -54.24 31.50 8.65
C MET A 1 -54.13 30.10 9.24
N ASP A 2 -53.00 29.51 9.59
CA ASP A 2 -51.59 29.91 9.55
C ASP A 2 -50.77 28.61 9.50
N GLN A 3 -49.93 28.44 8.48
CA GLN A 3 -48.85 27.47 8.46
C GLN A 3 -47.54 28.23 8.51
N LYS A 4 -47.08 28.57 9.72
CA LYS A 4 -45.71 28.98 10.00
C LYS A 4 -45.42 28.59 11.44
N ASN A 5 -44.70 27.48 11.65
CA ASN A 5 -43.62 27.41 12.65
C ASN A 5 -42.89 26.05 12.67
N VAL A 6 -42.14 25.68 11.62
CA VAL A 6 -41.14 24.59 11.75
C VAL A 6 -39.92 24.80 10.83
N HIS A 7 -39.52 26.05 10.61
CA HIS A 7 -38.30 26.35 9.86
C HIS A 7 -37.53 27.42 10.61
N GLU A 8 -36.78 26.98 11.62
CA GLU A 8 -35.63 27.67 12.21
C GLU A 8 -35.10 26.82 13.38
N LYS A 9 -34.35 25.76 13.04
CA LYS A 9 -33.31 25.14 13.89
C LYS A 9 -32.65 23.94 13.18
N ILE A 10 -32.21 24.14 11.94
CA ILE A 10 -31.32 23.18 11.26
C ILE A 10 -30.03 23.86 10.77
N ASP A 11 -29.81 25.13 11.13
CA ASP A 11 -28.49 25.75 11.04
C ASP A 11 -27.88 25.72 12.45
N GLU A 12 -26.63 25.28 12.56
CA GLU A 12 -25.89 24.96 13.80
C GLU A 12 -26.04 23.52 14.34
N ILE A 13 -25.79 22.52 13.50
CA ILE A 13 -24.94 21.40 13.93
C ILE A 13 -23.73 21.40 13.00
N GLU A 14 -22.60 21.83 13.56
CA GLU A 14 -21.28 21.89 12.93
C GLU A 14 -20.99 20.64 12.10
N ASN A 15 -20.94 20.82 10.78
CA ASN A 15 -20.18 19.95 9.87
C ASN A 15 -18.67 20.18 10.08
N SER A 16 -18.18 19.88 11.28
CA SER A 16 -16.74 19.82 11.59
C SER A 16 -16.30 18.41 11.98
N TYR A 17 -17.10 17.38 11.65
CA TYR A 17 -16.59 16.01 11.63
C TYR A 17 -15.48 15.94 10.59
N ASP A 18 -14.28 15.98 11.12
CA ASP A 18 -13.01 16.20 10.43
C ASP A 18 -12.87 15.24 9.24
N VAL A 19 -13.08 15.79 8.04
CA VAL A 19 -13.04 15.06 6.76
C VAL A 19 -11.69 14.38 6.57
N ASP A 20 -10.64 14.95 7.16
CA ASP A 20 -9.28 14.42 7.09
C ASP A 20 -9.12 13.17 7.97
N THR A 21 -9.76 13.13 9.15
CA THR A 21 -9.77 11.94 10.03
C THR A 21 -10.48 10.75 9.35
N VAL A 22 -11.61 10.99 8.67
CA VAL A 22 -12.37 9.93 7.99
C VAL A 22 -11.61 9.38 6.77
N LYS A 23 -10.93 10.24 6.02
CA LYS A 23 -10.09 9.86 4.88
C LYS A 23 -8.89 9.03 5.34
N GLU A 24 -8.22 9.43 6.40
CA GLU A 24 -7.06 8.72 6.94
C GLU A 24 -7.43 7.32 7.43
N GLU A 25 -8.52 7.16 8.17
CA GLU A 25 -9.01 5.83 8.56
C GLU A 25 -9.34 4.94 7.36
N SER A 26 -9.92 5.52 6.30
CA SER A 26 -10.26 4.79 5.08
C SER A 26 -9.00 4.31 4.34
N ALA A 27 -7.94 5.12 4.33
CA ALA A 27 -6.66 4.79 3.75
C ALA A 27 -5.95 3.68 4.57
N VAL A 28 -5.96 3.79 5.90
CA VAL A 28 -5.42 2.76 6.81
C VAL A 28 -6.13 1.42 6.62
N ARG A 29 -7.47 1.42 6.56
CA ARG A 29 -8.26 0.21 6.28
C ARG A 29 -7.94 -0.38 4.90
N SER A 30 -7.75 0.46 3.88
CA SER A 30 -7.40 0.01 2.52
C SER A 30 -5.98 -0.56 2.47
N PHE A 31 -5.03 0.05 3.18
CA PHE A 31 -3.66 -0.46 3.30
C PHE A 31 -3.64 -1.84 3.95
N GLN A 32 -4.38 -2.05 5.05
CA GLN A 32 -4.43 -3.34 5.73
C GLN A 32 -4.97 -4.45 4.82
N LYS A 33 -6.03 -4.18 4.03
CA LYS A 33 -6.55 -5.12 3.03
C LYS A 33 -5.51 -5.48 1.99
N TRP A 34 -4.81 -4.48 1.43
CA TRP A 34 -3.74 -4.73 0.44
C TRP A 34 -2.58 -5.52 1.03
N LYS A 35 -2.16 -5.20 2.26
CA LYS A 35 -1.13 -5.93 2.98
C LYS A 35 -1.49 -7.41 3.15
N GLU A 36 -2.70 -7.70 3.61
CA GLU A 36 -3.18 -9.08 3.77
C GLU A 36 -3.30 -9.82 2.44
N ALA A 37 -3.81 -9.15 1.41
CA ALA A 37 -3.95 -9.71 0.07
C ALA A 37 -2.60 -10.10 -0.53
N ILE A 38 -1.60 -9.20 -0.46
CA ILE A 38 -0.27 -9.43 -1.03
C ILE A 38 0.48 -10.52 -0.25
N ILE A 39 0.43 -10.50 1.08
CA ILE A 39 1.04 -11.57 1.90
C ILE A 39 0.41 -12.93 1.56
N SER A 40 -0.91 -12.96 1.38
CA SER A 40 -1.62 -14.18 1.01
C SER A 40 -1.25 -14.64 -0.40
N ALA A 41 -1.15 -13.73 -1.36
CA ALA A 41 -0.74 -14.03 -2.73
C ALA A 41 0.65 -14.65 -2.80
N PHE A 42 1.64 -14.10 -2.08
CA PHE A 42 2.97 -14.69 -2.00
C PHE A 42 2.96 -16.09 -1.39
N LYS A 43 2.18 -16.30 -0.31
CA LYS A 43 2.04 -17.62 0.32
C LYS A 43 1.37 -18.65 -0.60
N VAL A 44 0.34 -18.24 -1.34
CA VAL A 44 -0.36 -19.11 -2.30
C VAL A 44 0.59 -19.49 -3.44
N MET A 45 1.30 -18.52 -4.00
CA MET A 45 2.28 -18.78 -5.07
C MET A 45 3.41 -19.70 -4.62
N ASP A 46 3.99 -19.47 -3.43
CA ASP A 46 5.04 -20.32 -2.87
C ASP A 46 4.56 -21.78 -2.66
N LYS A 47 3.31 -21.96 -2.22
CA LYS A 47 2.70 -23.30 -2.12
C LYS A 47 2.49 -23.94 -3.48
N GLU A 48 1.99 -23.19 -4.46
CA GLU A 48 1.72 -23.69 -5.80
C GLU A 48 3.01 -24.17 -6.47
N VAL A 49 4.10 -23.40 -6.37
CA VAL A 49 5.42 -23.79 -6.88
C VAL A 49 5.90 -25.10 -6.22
N LYS A 50 5.71 -25.26 -4.90
CA LYS A 50 6.08 -26.49 -4.17
C LYS A 50 5.26 -27.73 -4.58
N LEU A 51 4.05 -27.54 -5.13
CA LEU A 51 3.22 -28.65 -5.62
C LEU A 51 3.65 -29.16 -7.00
N GLN A 52 4.47 -28.40 -7.73
CA GLN A 52 4.95 -28.79 -9.06
C GLN A 52 6.02 -29.89 -8.94
N GLN A 53 5.60 -31.15 -8.97
CA GLN A 53 6.44 -32.35 -8.77
C GLN A 53 7.61 -32.50 -9.76
N ASN A 54 7.56 -31.80 -10.89
CA ASN A 54 8.59 -31.85 -11.94
C ASN A 54 9.62 -30.70 -11.84
N LEU A 55 9.54 -29.86 -10.81
CA LEU A 55 10.37 -28.68 -10.63
C LEU A 55 11.29 -28.89 -9.41
N ASP A 56 12.56 -29.22 -9.65
CA ASP A 56 13.57 -29.19 -8.59
C ASP A 56 13.90 -27.71 -8.26
N CYS A 57 13.19 -27.17 -7.27
CA CYS A 57 13.38 -25.81 -6.77
C CYS A 57 14.17 -25.76 -5.45
N SER A 58 14.76 -26.87 -5.01
CA SER A 58 15.48 -26.97 -3.72
C SER A 58 16.64 -25.96 -3.58
N SER A 59 17.24 -25.59 -4.71
CA SER A 59 18.34 -24.63 -4.84
C SER A 59 17.95 -23.37 -5.63
N ARG A 60 16.67 -23.23 -6.02
CA ARG A 60 16.18 -22.11 -6.81
C ARG A 60 15.30 -21.22 -5.95
N GLY A 61 15.70 -19.95 -5.83
CA GLY A 61 14.88 -18.89 -5.27
C GLY A 61 14.42 -17.92 -6.35
N THR A 62 13.41 -17.12 -6.03
CA THR A 62 13.00 -15.99 -6.85
C THR A 62 12.86 -14.75 -5.97
N THR A 63 13.10 -13.59 -6.55
CA THR A 63 12.84 -12.29 -5.96
C THR A 63 11.60 -11.68 -6.61
N ALA A 64 10.93 -10.76 -5.91
CA ALA A 64 9.76 -10.08 -6.45
C ALA A 64 9.66 -8.66 -5.91
N VAL A 65 9.39 -7.70 -6.81
CA VAL A 65 8.86 -6.39 -6.47
C VAL A 65 7.49 -6.27 -7.11
N VAL A 66 6.47 -5.99 -6.30
CA VAL A 66 5.09 -5.80 -6.74
C VAL A 66 4.68 -4.36 -6.47
N ILE A 67 4.15 -3.70 -7.48
CA ILE A 67 3.65 -2.32 -7.40
C ILE A 67 2.18 -2.32 -7.82
N ILE A 68 1.31 -1.82 -6.96
CA ILE A 68 -0.12 -1.69 -7.21
C ILE A 68 -0.49 -0.21 -7.11
N LYS A 69 -0.98 0.36 -8.22
CA LYS A 69 -1.48 1.74 -8.27
C LYS A 69 -3.01 1.72 -8.21
N GLN A 70 -3.59 2.41 -7.24
CA GLN A 70 -5.03 2.59 -7.10
C GLN A 70 -5.35 4.08 -6.93
N GLY A 71 -5.76 4.73 -8.03
CA GLY A 71 -5.92 6.18 -8.06
C GLY A 71 -4.60 6.89 -7.76
N GLU A 72 -4.59 7.73 -6.73
CA GLU A 72 -3.41 8.42 -6.22
C GLU A 72 -2.58 7.56 -5.25
N GLY A 73 -3.14 6.45 -4.76
CA GLY A 73 -2.45 5.53 -3.87
C GLY A 73 -1.50 4.57 -4.59
N LEU A 74 -0.38 4.26 -3.93
CA LEU A 74 0.61 3.29 -4.39
C LEU A 74 0.94 2.31 -3.26
N VAL A 75 0.82 1.01 -3.53
CA VAL A 75 1.26 -0.06 -2.63
C VAL A 75 2.45 -0.76 -3.25
N ILE A 76 3.52 -0.92 -2.47
CA ILE A 76 4.76 -1.56 -2.90
C ILE A 76 5.04 -2.73 -1.96
N ALA A 77 5.32 -3.90 -2.51
CA ALA A 77 5.78 -5.06 -1.76
C ALA A 77 7.08 -5.59 -2.35
N ASN A 78 8.07 -5.79 -1.49
CA ASN A 78 9.40 -6.28 -1.87
C ASN A 78 9.68 -7.63 -1.20
N LEU A 79 10.22 -8.57 -1.98
CA LEU A 79 10.70 -9.86 -1.56
C LEU A 79 12.05 -10.13 -2.23
N GLY A 80 13.14 -9.94 -1.48
CA GLY A 80 14.50 -10.14 -1.96
C GLY A 80 15.26 -8.84 -2.21
N ASP A 81 16.30 -8.90 -3.02
CA ASP A 81 17.23 -7.80 -3.29
C ASP A 81 16.93 -7.05 -4.60
N SER A 82 15.78 -7.31 -5.21
CA SER A 82 15.29 -6.53 -6.35
C SER A 82 14.94 -5.10 -5.94
N ARG A 83 15.17 -4.16 -6.86
CA ARG A 83 15.03 -2.72 -6.60
C ARG A 83 13.95 -2.07 -7.46
N GLY A 84 13.02 -1.37 -6.81
CA GLY A 84 12.07 -0.47 -7.45
C GLY A 84 12.50 0.99 -7.29
N VAL A 85 12.44 1.77 -8.38
CA VAL A 85 12.77 3.20 -8.39
C VAL A 85 11.69 3.95 -9.16
N LEU A 86 11.16 5.02 -8.58
CA LEU A 86 10.21 5.95 -9.19
C LEU A 86 10.95 7.15 -9.77
N GLY A 87 10.79 7.38 -11.07
CA GLY A 87 11.21 8.62 -11.70
C GLY A 87 10.15 9.71 -11.44
N THR A 88 10.56 10.80 -10.80
CA THR A 88 9.71 11.96 -10.52
C THR A 88 10.29 13.17 -11.22
N ILE A 89 9.47 13.89 -11.98
CA ILE A 89 9.87 15.18 -12.54
C ILE A 89 9.69 16.23 -11.44
N TYR A 90 10.78 16.90 -11.09
CA TYR A 90 10.81 17.99 -10.12
C TYR A 90 11.72 19.09 -10.68
N ASP A 91 11.21 20.31 -10.80
CA ASP A 91 11.96 21.46 -11.32
C ASP A 91 12.62 21.16 -12.69
N GLU A 92 11.80 20.67 -13.64
CA GLU A 92 12.22 20.25 -15.00
C GLU A 92 13.30 19.16 -15.06
N LYS A 93 13.66 18.57 -13.92
CA LYS A 93 14.68 17.52 -13.81
C LYS A 93 14.04 16.19 -13.43
N LEU A 94 14.59 15.10 -13.95
CA LEU A 94 14.23 13.75 -13.55
C LEU A 94 14.98 13.37 -12.27
N VAL A 95 14.25 13.16 -11.18
CA VAL A 95 14.75 12.71 -9.88
C VAL A 95 14.36 11.24 -9.66
N ALA A 96 15.32 10.43 -9.23
CA ALA A 96 15.09 9.01 -8.92
C ALA A 96 14.79 8.83 -7.43
N ILE A 97 13.64 8.26 -7.09
CA ILE A 97 13.20 7.96 -5.72
C ILE A 97 13.15 6.44 -5.55
N GLN A 98 14.00 5.89 -4.67
CA GLN A 98 14.00 4.45 -4.40
C GLN A 98 12.76 4.06 -3.57
N LEU A 99 12.02 3.08 -4.06
CA LEU A 99 10.75 2.61 -3.47
C LEU A 99 10.91 1.35 -2.62
N THR A 100 11.98 0.58 -2.81
CA THR A 100 12.22 -0.67 -2.07
C THR A 100 13.58 -0.66 -1.39
N THR A 101 13.68 -1.35 -0.25
CA THR A 101 14.96 -1.63 0.41
C THR A 101 15.42 -3.03 0.04
N ASP A 102 16.60 -3.17 -0.56
CA ASP A 102 17.19 -4.46 -0.94
C ASP A 102 17.35 -5.35 0.31
N LEU A 103 16.79 -6.57 0.29
CA LEU A 103 16.97 -7.54 1.37
C LEU A 103 18.26 -8.35 1.19
N LYS A 104 19.41 -7.67 1.11
CA LYS A 104 20.73 -8.30 1.09
C LYS A 104 21.15 -8.70 2.50
N LEU A 105 21.77 -9.88 2.63
CA LEU A 105 22.20 -10.47 3.91
C LEU A 105 23.18 -9.59 4.72
N GLU A 106 23.84 -8.62 4.07
CA GLU A 106 24.84 -7.74 4.69
C GLU A 106 24.26 -6.43 5.24
N LEU A 107 22.98 -6.12 5.00
CA LEU A 107 22.36 -4.92 5.52
C LEU A 107 21.66 -5.23 6.86
N PRO A 108 22.00 -4.55 7.98
CA PRO A 108 21.25 -4.71 9.21
C PRO A 108 19.79 -4.38 8.93
N ARG A 109 18.88 -5.25 9.36
CA ARG A 109 17.42 -5.11 9.19
C ARG A 109 17.00 -3.75 9.75
N LYS A 110 16.89 -2.73 8.90
CA LYS A 110 16.34 -1.44 9.29
C LYS A 110 14.84 -1.62 9.41
N THR A 111 14.36 -1.73 10.65
CA THR A 111 12.98 -1.42 11.00
C THR A 111 12.79 0.06 10.72
N ILE A 112 12.27 0.40 9.53
CA ILE A 112 11.70 1.74 9.31
C ILE A 112 10.33 1.69 9.98
N ILE A 113 10.30 2.15 11.24
CA ILE A 113 9.11 2.67 11.88
C ILE A 113 8.90 4.06 11.29
N ASN A 114 7.85 4.20 10.48
CA ASN A 114 7.21 5.49 10.19
C ASN A 114 5.98 5.60 11.09
#